data_AF-A0A554KRW4-F1
#
_entry.id   AF-A0A554KRW4-F1
#
_cell.length_a   1.000
_cell.length_b   1.000
_cell.length_c   1.000
_cell.angle_alpha   90.00
_cell.angle_beta   90.00
_cell.angle_gamma   90.00
#
_symmetry.space_group_name_H-M   'P 1'
#
loop_
_entity.id
_entity.type
_entity.pdbx_description
1 polymer ?
#
loop_
_entity_poly.entity_id
_entity_poly.type
_entity_poly.pdbx_seq_one_letter_code
_entity_poly.pdbx_strand_id
1 'polypeptide(L)'
;MKRYYYLFTLLFVFVIPSIAAGYFLRETFMARQFIPFVLTVTVIGSIWDIWATKHKGRDPVWLWQFNAKQTLGITLLGLPIEEYLFYAASSVYVIFMWEGIRQMIENGGQLYVAIPLLTLWTLGAILLPYMFGPRGDRLTD
;
A
#
# COMPACT_ATOMS: atom_id res chain seq x y z
N MET A 1 5.50 10.99 -17.06
CA MET A 1 5.28 10.71 -15.62
C MET A 1 4.72 9.32 -15.31
N LYS A 2 4.21 8.54 -16.28
CA LYS A 2 3.59 7.22 -16.00
C LYS A 2 4.54 6.21 -15.29
N ARG A 3 5.84 6.22 -15.62
CA ARG A 3 6.85 5.25 -15.13
C ARG A 3 7.04 5.19 -13.59
N TYR A 4 6.69 6.26 -12.88
CA TYR A 4 6.82 6.33 -11.42
C TYR A 4 5.49 6.32 -10.70
N TYR A 5 4.40 6.10 -11.44
CA TYR A 5 3.06 6.20 -10.89
C TYR A 5 2.84 5.23 -9.73
N TYR A 6 3.24 3.97 -9.87
CA TYR A 6 3.10 3.01 -8.79
C TYR A 6 3.90 3.44 -7.54
N LEU A 7 5.16 3.86 -7.71
CA LEU A 7 5.98 4.34 -6.61
C LEU A 7 5.37 5.58 -5.91
N PHE A 8 4.82 6.52 -6.67
CA PHE A 8 4.11 7.67 -6.10
C PHE A 8 2.85 7.24 -5.35
N THR A 9 2.07 6.32 -5.88
CA THR A 9 0.92 5.75 -5.16
C THR A 9 1.37 5.13 -3.84
N LEU A 10 2.44 4.34 -3.84
CA LEU A 10 2.98 3.77 -2.60
C LEU A 10 3.36 4.85 -1.58
N LEU A 11 4.03 5.90 -2.05
CA LEU A 11 4.47 7.00 -1.20
C LEU A 11 3.28 7.76 -0.59
N PHE A 12 2.34 8.22 -1.43
CA PHE A 12 1.25 9.10 -1.00
C PHE A 12 0.13 8.37 -0.27
N VAL A 13 -0.17 7.13 -0.66
CA VAL A 13 -1.27 6.35 -0.09
C VAL A 13 -0.85 5.60 1.18
N PHE A 14 0.39 5.10 1.23
CA PHE A 14 0.83 4.26 2.35
C PHE A 14 1.92 4.92 3.19
N VAL A 15 3.04 5.32 2.59
CA VAL A 15 4.23 5.74 3.35
C VAL A 15 3.99 7.02 4.15
N ILE A 16 3.49 8.09 3.50
CA ILE A 16 3.22 9.37 4.17
C ILE A 16 2.26 9.21 5.35
N PRO A 17 1.05 8.63 5.18
CA PRO A 17 0.12 8.49 6.30
C PRO A 17 0.64 7.52 7.37
N SER A 18 1.42 6.50 7.00
CA SER A 18 2.10 5.64 7.98
C SER A 18 3.11 6.42 8.82
N ILE A 19 3.98 7.24 8.21
CA ILE A 19 4.95 8.04 8.98
C ILE A 19 4.21 8.98 9.94
N ALA A 20 3.14 9.62 9.47
CA ALA A 20 2.33 10.52 10.27
C ALA A 20 1.64 9.80 11.44
N ALA A 21 0.99 8.65 11.20
CA ALA A 21 0.38 7.84 12.25
C ALA A 21 1.45 7.30 13.24
N GLY A 22 2.59 6.85 12.71
CA GLY A 22 3.71 6.32 13.49
C GLY A 22 4.30 7.33 14.48
N TYR A 23 4.28 8.62 14.14
CA TYR A 23 4.69 9.68 15.06
C TYR A 23 3.87 9.67 16.37
N PHE A 24 2.56 9.42 16.28
CA PHE A 24 1.68 9.33 17.45
C PHE A 24 1.77 7.99 18.18
N LEU A 25 2.18 6.93 17.49
CA LEU A 25 2.26 5.56 18.03
C LEU A 25 3.64 5.18 18.59
N ARG A 26 4.60 6.10 18.59
CA ARG A 26 6.01 5.83 18.94
C ARG A 26 6.20 5.15 20.29
N GLU A 27 5.32 5.44 21.27
CA GLU A 27 5.46 4.97 22.65
C GLU A 27 4.88 3.57 22.86
N THR A 28 3.98 3.13 21.98
CA THR A 28 3.35 1.80 22.01
C THR A 28 3.96 0.84 20.99
N PHE A 29 4.86 1.32 20.13
CA PHE A 29 5.39 0.57 19.00
C PHE A 29 6.38 -0.52 19.44
N MET A 30 5.99 -1.78 19.28
CA MET A 30 6.83 -2.95 19.55
C MET A 30 7.55 -3.45 18.30
N ALA A 31 8.69 -2.84 17.96
CA ALA A 31 9.49 -3.19 16.78
C ALA A 31 9.80 -4.70 16.65
N ARG A 32 10.05 -5.37 17.78
CA ARG A 32 10.41 -6.80 17.83
C ARG A 32 9.32 -7.72 17.28
N GLN A 33 8.05 -7.36 17.42
CA GLN A 33 6.91 -8.12 16.90
C GLN A 33 6.48 -7.60 15.53
N PHE A 34 6.61 -6.30 15.33
CA PHE A 34 6.22 -5.64 14.09
C PHE A 34 7.07 -6.05 12.89
N ILE A 35 8.40 -6.07 13.03
CA ILE A 35 9.31 -6.45 11.94
C ILE A 35 9.02 -7.87 11.40
N PRO A 36 8.95 -8.93 12.23
CA PRO A 36 8.65 -10.26 11.71
C PRO A 36 7.24 -10.35 11.12
N PHE A 37 6.26 -9.59 11.62
CA PHE A 37 4.93 -9.52 11.01
C PHE A 37 4.99 -8.94 9.58
N VAL A 38 5.61 -7.77 9.39
CA VAL A 38 5.75 -7.13 8.07
C VAL A 38 6.52 -8.03 7.10
N LEU A 39 7.61 -8.66 7.56
CA LEU A 39 8.36 -9.61 6.76
C LEU A 39 7.51 -10.82 6.36
N THR A 40 6.73 -11.36 7.29
CA THR A 40 5.86 -12.53 7.03
C THR A 40 4.79 -12.19 5.99
N VAL A 41 4.10 -11.05 6.15
CA VAL A 41 3.10 -10.58 5.18
C VAL A 41 3.74 -10.36 3.82
N THR A 42 4.90 -9.71 3.77
CA THR A 42 5.62 -9.46 2.52
C THR A 42 6.01 -10.75 1.84
N VAL A 43 6.55 -11.74 2.56
CA VAL A 43 6.95 -13.04 2.00
C VAL A 43 5.74 -13.81 1.50
N ILE A 44 4.69 -13.96 2.32
CA ILE A 44 3.50 -14.74 1.97
C ILE A 44 2.78 -14.10 0.77
N GLY A 45 2.55 -12.78 0.81
CA GLY A 45 1.92 -12.04 -0.29
C GLY A 45 2.72 -12.16 -1.58
N SER A 46 4.05 -11.99 -1.50
CA SER A 46 4.91 -12.13 -2.68
C SER A 46 4.90 -13.56 -3.24
N ILE A 47 4.89 -14.61 -2.40
CA ILE A 47 4.80 -15.99 -2.88
C ILE A 47 3.50 -16.22 -3.66
N TRP A 48 2.38 -15.71 -3.13
CA TRP A 48 1.09 -15.80 -3.79
C TRP A 48 1.09 -15.11 -5.16
N ASP A 49 1.63 -13.91 -5.24
CA ASP A 49 1.68 -13.16 -6.50
C ASP A 49 2.69 -13.76 -7.50
N ILE A 50 3.82 -14.29 -7.04
CA ILE A 50 4.76 -15.04 -7.89
C ILE A 50 4.04 -16.27 -8.47
N TRP A 51 3.27 -16.98 -7.64
CA TRP A 51 2.49 -18.12 -8.11
C TRP A 51 1.46 -17.68 -9.15
N ALA A 52 0.68 -16.65 -8.87
CA ALA A 52 -0.36 -16.13 -9.77
C ALA A 52 0.21 -15.62 -11.11
N THR A 53 1.36 -14.94 -11.08
CA THR A 53 2.03 -14.43 -12.29
C THR A 53 2.69 -15.52 -13.12
N LYS A 54 3.06 -16.66 -12.53
CA LYS A 54 3.59 -17.83 -13.27
C LYS A 54 2.52 -18.68 -13.93
N HIS A 55 1.28 -18.66 -13.42
CA HIS A 55 0.15 -19.43 -13.98
C HIS A 55 -0.54 -18.75 -15.18
N LYS A 56 0.20 -17.86 -15.87
CA LYS A 56 -0.14 -16.90 -16.94
C LYS A 56 -0.88 -17.40 -18.20
N GLY A 57 -1.53 -18.55 -18.18
CA GLY A 57 -2.26 -19.07 -19.35
C GLY A 57 -3.20 -20.25 -19.09
N ARG A 58 -3.50 -20.61 -17.84
CA ARG A 58 -4.45 -21.71 -17.52
C ARG A 58 -5.68 -21.26 -16.74
N ASP A 59 -5.70 -20.03 -16.23
CA ASP A 59 -6.86 -19.48 -15.53
C ASP A 59 -7.66 -18.55 -16.44
N PRO A 60 -8.97 -18.78 -16.62
CA PRO A 60 -9.85 -17.85 -17.34
C PRO A 60 -10.04 -16.53 -16.59
N VAL A 61 -9.64 -16.48 -15.32
CA VAL A 61 -9.70 -15.29 -14.45
C VAL A 61 -8.28 -14.79 -14.19
N TRP A 62 -7.56 -14.46 -15.27
CA TRP A 62 -6.21 -13.94 -15.14
C TRP A 62 -6.22 -12.44 -14.81
N LEU A 63 -6.29 -12.13 -13.51
CA LEU A 63 -6.48 -10.75 -13.00
C LEU A 63 -5.20 -9.92 -12.86
N TRP A 64 -4.01 -10.53 -12.93
CA TRP A 64 -2.76 -9.88 -12.48
C TRP A 64 -1.78 -9.58 -13.62
N GLN A 65 -2.12 -8.57 -14.42
CA GLN A 65 -1.21 -7.93 -15.39
C GLN A 65 -0.60 -6.67 -14.79
N PHE A 66 0.72 -6.68 -14.59
CA PHE A 66 1.46 -5.47 -14.25
C PHE A 66 1.79 -4.69 -15.52
N ASN A 67 1.34 -3.44 -15.59
CA ASN A 67 1.69 -2.55 -16.67
C ASN A 67 3.14 -2.08 -16.49
N ALA A 68 4.07 -2.67 -17.23
CA ALA A 68 5.50 -2.33 -17.19
C ALA A 68 5.79 -0.84 -17.50
N LYS A 69 4.86 -0.10 -18.12
CA LYS A 69 4.99 1.34 -18.35
C LYS A 69 4.76 2.18 -17.09
N GLN A 70 4.20 1.59 -16.04
CA GLN A 70 3.87 2.24 -14.77
C GLN A 70 4.81 1.87 -13.61
N THR A 71 5.75 0.95 -13.87
CA THR A 71 6.76 0.50 -12.92
C THR A 71 8.15 1.03 -13.31
N LEU A 72 9.09 0.96 -12.38
CA LEU A 72 10.51 1.29 -12.52
C LEU A 72 11.19 0.43 -13.60
N GLY A 73 10.63 -0.75 -13.87
CA GLY A 73 11.15 -1.74 -14.81
C GLY A 73 12.11 -2.76 -14.17
N ILE A 74 12.32 -2.69 -12.85
CA ILE A 74 13.09 -3.68 -12.10
C ILE A 74 12.15 -4.80 -11.68
N THR A 75 12.47 -6.03 -12.04
CA THR A 75 11.68 -7.22 -11.68
C THR A 75 12.52 -8.22 -10.89
N LEU A 76 11.89 -8.86 -9.91
CA LEU A 76 12.44 -9.95 -9.12
C LEU A 76 11.45 -11.12 -9.17
N LEU A 77 11.92 -12.32 -9.51
CA LEU A 77 11.09 -13.54 -9.61
C LEU A 77 9.81 -13.39 -10.48
N GLY A 78 9.78 -12.45 -11.42
CA GLY A 78 8.64 -12.18 -12.30
C GLY A 78 7.69 -11.08 -11.81
N LEU A 79 7.91 -10.52 -10.62
CA LEU A 79 7.17 -9.40 -10.06
C LEU A 79 7.96 -8.09 -10.13
N PRO A 80 7.32 -6.94 -10.37
CA PRO A 80 7.94 -5.63 -10.15
C PRO A 80 8.37 -5.46 -8.69
N ILE A 81 9.50 -4.78 -8.45
CA ILE A 81 9.98 -4.55 -7.07
C ILE A 81 8.97 -3.76 -6.22
N GLU A 82 8.14 -2.94 -6.86
CA GLU A 82 7.07 -2.18 -6.25
C GLU A 82 6.01 -3.06 -5.58
N GLU A 83 5.82 -4.30 -6.03
CA GLU A 83 4.86 -5.21 -5.40
C GLU A 83 5.35 -5.68 -4.02
N TYR A 84 6.66 -5.94 -3.90
CA TYR A 84 7.26 -6.25 -2.60
C TYR A 84 7.17 -5.05 -1.66
N LEU A 85 7.39 -3.84 -2.18
CA LEU A 85 7.23 -2.59 -1.43
C LEU A 85 5.78 -2.33 -1.07
N PHE A 86 4.83 -2.71 -1.92
CA PHE A 86 3.40 -2.62 -1.65
C PHE A 86 3.02 -3.43 -0.42
N TYR A 87 3.40 -4.71 -0.34
CA TYR A 87 3.11 -5.52 0.84
C TYR A 87 3.73 -4.96 2.12
N ALA A 88 4.98 -4.50 2.05
CA ALA A 88 5.64 -3.90 3.20
C ALA A 88 4.94 -2.60 3.64
N ALA A 89 4.71 -1.66 2.72
CA ALA A 89 4.12 -0.37 3.04
C ALA A 89 2.65 -0.47 3.46
N SER A 90 1.85 -1.32 2.79
CA SER A 90 0.43 -1.51 3.13
C SER A 90 0.24 -2.20 4.47
N SER A 91 1.06 -3.20 4.82
CA SER A 91 1.00 -3.84 6.13
C SER A 91 1.36 -2.88 7.26
N VAL A 92 2.41 -2.06 7.08
CA VAL A 92 2.77 -0.98 8.01
C VAL A 92 1.59 -0.01 8.17
N TYR A 93 1.02 0.45 7.05
CA TYR A 93 -0.10 1.39 7.03
C TYR A 93 -1.31 0.85 7.78
N VAL A 94 -1.75 -0.38 7.49
CA VAL A 94 -2.94 -0.97 8.11
C VAL A 94 -2.74 -1.07 9.63
N ILE A 95 -1.59 -1.55 10.09
CA ILE A 95 -1.31 -1.67 11.53
C ILE A 95 -1.29 -0.29 12.20
N PHE A 96 -0.65 0.70 11.58
CA PHE A 96 -0.56 2.03 12.18
C PHE A 96 -1.90 2.75 12.20
N MET A 97 -2.71 2.60 11.16
CA MET A 97 -4.07 3.14 11.17
C MET A 97 -4.93 2.44 12.22
N TRP A 98 -4.82 1.11 12.34
CA TRP A 98 -5.55 0.34 13.34
C TRP A 98 -5.19 0.73 14.78
N GLU A 99 -3.89 0.73 15.12
CA GLU A 99 -3.42 1.14 16.44
C GLU A 99 -3.74 2.61 16.72
N GLY A 100 -3.70 3.47 15.69
CA GLY A 100 -4.12 4.86 15.78
C GLY A 100 -5.61 5.01 16.14
N ILE A 101 -6.48 4.25 15.47
CA ILE A 101 -7.92 4.20 15.78
C ILE A 101 -8.15 3.67 17.19
N ARG A 102 -7.43 2.61 17.58
CA ARG A 102 -7.53 2.02 18.91
C ARG A 102 -7.18 3.03 19.99
N GLN A 103 -6.02 3.69 19.88
CA GLN A 103 -5.61 4.70 20.85
C GLN A 103 -6.51 5.94 20.86
N MET A 104 -7.03 6.33 19.69
CA MET A 104 -8.05 7.37 19.61
C MET A 104 -9.24 7.00 20.48
N ILE A 105 -9.77 5.79 20.36
CA ILE A 105 -10.93 5.32 21.14
C ILE A 105 -10.60 5.24 22.64
N GLU A 106 -9.41 4.77 23.01
CA GLU A 106 -9.03 4.53 24.40
C GLU A 106 -8.68 5.81 25.19
N ASN A 107 -7.93 6.74 24.58
CA ASN A 107 -7.21 7.78 25.33
C ASN A 107 -7.70 9.22 25.11
N GLY A 108 -8.59 9.51 24.16
CA GLY A 108 -8.90 10.92 23.86
C GLY A 108 -7.75 11.61 23.11
N GLY A 109 -7.98 12.82 22.58
CA GLY A 109 -6.90 13.75 22.21
C GLY A 109 -6.58 13.89 20.72
N GLN A 110 -5.33 14.24 20.38
CA GLN A 110 -4.92 14.70 19.04
C GLN A 110 -5.15 13.66 17.93
N LEU A 111 -5.20 12.37 18.28
CA LEU A 111 -5.51 11.29 17.36
C LEU A 111 -6.93 11.36 16.77
N TYR A 112 -7.89 11.96 17.48
CA TYR A 112 -9.26 12.17 16.97
C TYR A 112 -9.32 13.05 15.73
N VAL A 113 -8.34 13.94 15.58
CA VAL A 113 -8.25 14.82 14.41
C VAL A 113 -7.30 14.22 13.38
N ALA A 114 -6.16 13.68 13.82
CA ALA A 114 -5.14 13.15 12.93
C ALA A 114 -5.66 11.96 12.09
N ILE A 115 -6.30 10.96 12.70
CA ILE A 115 -6.71 9.74 12.00
C ILE A 115 -7.75 9.99 10.89
N PRO A 116 -8.82 10.77 11.12
CA PRO A 116 -9.73 11.15 10.04
C PRO A 116 -9.04 11.94 8.92
N LEU A 117 -8.13 12.88 9.25
CA LEU A 117 -7.40 13.63 8.23
C LEU A 117 -6.49 12.73 7.39
N LEU A 118 -5.80 11.76 8.00
CA LEU A 118 -5.01 10.78 7.29
C LEU A 118 -5.88 9.88 6.41
N THR A 119 -7.06 9.50 6.88
CA THR A 119 -8.03 8.74 6.08
C THR A 119 -8.48 9.54 4.86
N LEU A 120 -8.85 10.82 5.05
CA LEU A 120 -9.23 11.72 3.95
C LEU A 120 -8.07 11.94 2.98
N TRP A 121 -6.84 12.05 3.50
CA TRP A 121 -5.63 12.13 2.68
C TRP A 121 -5.47 10.89 1.80
N THR A 122 -5.54 9.69 2.37
CA THR A 122 -5.44 8.43 1.63
C THR A 122 -6.53 8.34 0.56
N LEU A 123 -7.78 8.68 0.91
CA LEU A 123 -8.89 8.70 -0.06
C LEU A 123 -8.62 9.71 -1.18
N GLY A 124 -8.18 10.93 -0.85
CA GLY A 124 -7.82 11.94 -1.85
C GLY A 124 -6.67 11.49 -2.76
N ALA A 125 -5.64 10.86 -2.19
CA ALA A 125 -4.50 10.33 -2.93
C ALA A 125 -4.88 9.21 -3.91
N ILE A 126 -5.94 8.46 -3.62
CA ILE A 126 -6.50 7.43 -4.52
C ILE A 126 -7.45 8.06 -5.55
N LEU A 127 -8.38 8.90 -5.10
CA LEU A 127 -9.48 9.43 -5.91
C LEU A 127 -9.02 10.50 -6.90
N LEU A 128 -8.13 11.41 -6.50
CA LEU A 128 -7.71 12.52 -7.37
C LEU A 128 -7.02 12.01 -8.65
N PRO A 129 -6.04 11.08 -8.60
CA PRO A 129 -5.47 10.52 -9.83
C PRO A 129 -6.50 9.80 -10.70
N TYR A 130 -7.48 9.12 -10.10
CA TYR A 130 -8.55 8.44 -10.82
C TYR A 130 -9.50 9.42 -11.53
N MET A 131 -9.89 10.50 -10.85
CA MET A 131 -10.80 11.52 -11.37
C MET A 131 -10.16 12.36 -12.48
N PHE A 132 -8.88 12.72 -12.32
CA PHE A 132 -8.15 13.59 -13.25
C PHE A 132 -7.25 12.83 -14.24
N GLY A 133 -7.20 11.49 -14.16
CA GLY A 133 -6.46 10.65 -15.08
C GLY A 133 -7.00 10.71 -16.51
N PRO A 134 -6.15 10.49 -17.54
CA PRO A 134 -6.59 10.41 -18.93
C PRO A 134 -7.67 9.33 -19.09
N ARG A 135 -8.78 9.65 -19.77
CA ARG A 135 -9.97 8.77 -19.85
C ARG A 135 -9.67 7.38 -20.43
N GLY A 136 -8.69 7.25 -21.32
CA GLY A 136 -8.32 5.98 -21.96
C GLY A 136 -7.62 4.95 -21.06
N ASP A 137 -7.36 5.26 -19.78
CA ASP A 137 -6.89 4.28 -18.78
C ASP A 137 -8.04 3.77 -17.88
N ARG A 138 -9.31 4.18 -18.12
CA ARG A 138 -10.49 3.67 -17.39
C ARG A 138 -10.94 2.36 -18.03
N LEU A 139 -11.22 1.34 -17.21
CA LEU A 139 -11.68 0.00 -17.63
C LEU A 139 -13.05 -0.03 -18.32
N THR A 140 -13.55 1.12 -18.77
CA THR A 140 -14.82 1.30 -19.47
C THR A 140 -14.51 1.96 -20.80
N ASP A 141 -14.06 1.17 -21.77
CA ASP A 141 -14.28 1.32 -23.21
C ASP A 141 -14.03 -0.05 -23.87
#